data_AF-A0A090GBY6-F1
#
_entry.id   AF-A0A090GBY6-F1
#
_cell.length_a   1.000
_cell.length_b   1.000
_cell.length_c   1.000
_cell.angle_alpha   90.00
_cell.angle_beta   90.00
_cell.angle_gamma   90.00
#
_symmetry.space_group_name_H-M   'P 1'
#
loop_
_entity.id
_entity.type
_entity.pdbx_description
1 polymer ?
#
loop_
_entity_poly.entity_id
_entity_poly.type
_entity_poly.pdbx_seq_one_letter_code
_entity_poly.pdbx_strand_id
1 'polypeptide(L)'
;MSRRGLDFFDRWMAEHLPNVLTDDPLAVSDLADEMMKAARREGIPASEIEEEVDSVFEVIFEALQHREGSLGESDQAVFELLSGRLAKEAGITQDQAGALIETIGTDWDALLREAHFLKEQRE
;
A
#
# COMPACT_ATOMS: atom_id res chain seq x y z
N MET A 1 8.12 9.93 -8.74
CA MET A 1 6.92 10.73 -8.54
C MET A 1 7.18 12.05 -9.23
N SER A 2 6.24 12.53 -10.06
CA SER A 2 6.39 13.82 -10.74
C SER A 2 6.35 14.96 -9.72
N ARG A 3 6.92 16.12 -10.06
CA ARG A 3 6.88 17.30 -9.17
C ARG A 3 5.45 17.72 -8.83
N ARG A 4 4.52 17.58 -9.79
CA ARG A 4 3.09 17.87 -9.58
C ARG A 4 2.42 16.82 -8.68
N GLY A 5 2.80 15.55 -8.82
CA GLY A 5 2.36 14.46 -7.94
C GLY A 5 2.81 14.66 -6.50
N LEU A 6 4.09 15.02 -6.29
CA LEU A 6 4.66 15.32 -4.98
C LEU A 6 3.98 16.53 -4.31
N ASP A 7 3.86 17.66 -5.01
CA ASP A 7 3.23 18.87 -4.45
C ASP A 7 1.76 18.63 -4.05
N PHE A 8 1.05 17.81 -4.82
CA PHE A 8 -0.31 17.37 -4.47
C PHE A 8 -0.32 16.45 -3.25
N PHE A 9 0.55 15.44 -3.24
CA PHE A 9 0.67 14.46 -2.16
C PHE A 9 0.93 15.14 -0.81
N ASP A 10 1.93 16.01 -0.74
CA ASP A 10 2.30 16.74 0.48
C ASP A 10 1.14 17.60 1.00
N ARG A 11 0.45 18.32 0.12
CA ARG A 11 -0.70 19.16 0.49
C ARG A 11 -1.87 18.31 0.98
N TRP A 12 -2.19 17.25 0.25
CA TRP A 12 -3.32 16.37 0.58
C TRP A 12 -3.09 15.65 1.92
N MET A 13 -1.87 15.16 2.14
CA MET A 13 -1.45 14.56 3.40
C MET A 13 -1.53 15.58 4.56
N ALA A 14 -1.03 16.80 4.39
CA ALA A 14 -1.11 17.83 5.44
C ALA A 14 -2.56 18.18 5.85
N GLU A 15 -3.50 18.09 4.92
CA GLU A 15 -4.93 18.36 5.15
C GLU A 15 -5.67 17.16 5.78
N HIS A 16 -5.28 15.92 5.46
CA HIS A 16 -6.02 14.71 5.83
C HIS A 16 -5.37 13.90 6.97
N LEU A 17 -4.06 13.99 7.16
CA LEU A 17 -3.32 13.37 8.27
C LEU A 17 -3.80 13.75 9.67
N PRO A 18 -4.19 15.02 9.97
CA PRO A 18 -4.62 15.39 11.32
C PRO A 18 -5.90 14.65 11.79
N ASN A 19 -6.65 14.04 10.87
CA ASN A 19 -7.87 13.29 11.16
C ASN A 19 -7.66 11.76 11.19
N VAL A 20 -6.51 11.25 10.74
CA VAL A 20 -6.22 9.81 10.69
C VAL A 20 -5.18 9.47 11.75
N LEU A 21 -5.67 9.30 12.97
CA LEU A 21 -4.91 8.89 14.14
C LEU A 21 -5.24 7.41 14.38
N THR A 22 -4.77 6.53 13.51
CA THR A 22 -5.02 5.09 13.66
C THR A 22 -3.87 4.26 13.09
N ASP A 23 -3.42 3.29 13.87
CA ASP A 23 -2.51 2.21 13.44
C ASP A 23 -3.26 1.13 12.64
N ASP A 24 -4.51 1.39 12.23
CA ASP A 24 -5.36 0.45 11.50
C ASP A 24 -4.94 0.37 10.02
N PRO A 25 -4.43 -0.78 9.57
CA PRO A 25 -4.08 -1.04 8.17
C PRO A 25 -5.19 -0.76 7.16
N LEU A 26 -6.44 -1.02 7.53
CA LEU A 26 -7.58 -0.82 6.64
C LEU A 26 -7.82 0.67 6.40
N ALA A 27 -7.63 1.50 7.42
CA ALA A 27 -7.73 2.95 7.29
C ALA A 27 -6.62 3.53 6.40
N VAL A 28 -5.41 2.96 6.45
CA VAL A 28 -4.31 3.35 5.55
C VAL A 28 -4.62 2.97 4.09
N SER A 29 -5.18 1.77 3.87
CA SER A 29 -5.63 1.35 2.54
C SER A 29 -6.75 2.25 2.01
N ASP A 30 -7.75 2.56 2.83
CA ASP A 30 -8.84 3.46 2.46
C ASP A 30 -8.32 4.87 2.14
N LEU A 31 -7.34 5.36 2.91
CA LEU A 31 -6.70 6.65 2.69
C LEU A 31 -5.93 6.71 1.37
N ALA A 32 -5.17 5.66 1.04
CA ALA A 32 -4.49 5.55 -0.26
C ALA A 32 -5.51 5.57 -1.40
N ASP A 33 -6.64 4.88 -1.23
CA ASP A 33 -7.71 4.80 -2.22
C ASP A 33 -8.42 6.16 -2.41
N GLU A 34 -8.63 6.91 -1.33
CA GLU A 34 -9.16 8.27 -1.35
C GLU A 34 -8.19 9.26 -2.00
N MET A 35 -6.91 9.17 -1.67
CA MET A 35 -5.85 10.01 -2.26
C MET A 35 -5.80 9.83 -3.78
N MET A 36 -5.84 8.58 -4.26
CA MET A 36 -5.83 8.27 -5.69
C MET A 36 -7.11 8.75 -6.40
N LYS A 37 -8.27 8.74 -5.72
CA LYS A 37 -9.52 9.32 -6.24
C LYS A 37 -9.43 10.85 -6.29
N ALA A 38 -8.81 11.49 -5.31
CA ALA A 38 -8.62 12.94 -5.27
C ALA A 38 -7.64 13.42 -6.35
N ALA A 39 -6.51 12.74 -6.52
CA ALA A 39 -5.54 13.00 -7.58
C ALA A 39 -6.18 12.98 -8.97
N ARG A 40 -6.99 11.94 -9.26
CA ARG A 40 -7.73 11.84 -10.53
C ARG A 40 -8.70 13.00 -10.74
N ARG A 41 -9.35 13.50 -9.69
CA ARG A 41 -10.23 14.68 -9.78
C ARG A 41 -9.46 15.96 -10.08
N GLU A 42 -8.22 16.08 -9.63
CA GLU A 42 -7.32 17.19 -9.97
C GLU A 42 -6.61 17.01 -11.33
N GLY A 43 -6.91 15.94 -12.07
CA GLY A 43 -6.29 15.64 -13.36
C GLY A 43 -4.84 15.18 -13.24
N ILE A 44 -4.46 14.65 -12.07
CA ILE A 44 -3.16 14.02 -11.83
C ILE A 44 -3.35 12.51 -12.07
N PRO A 45 -2.74 11.95 -13.13
CA PRO A 45 -2.83 10.53 -13.42
C PRO A 45 -2.01 9.73 -12.40
N ALA A 46 -2.43 8.48 -12.14
CA ALA A 46 -1.75 7.56 -11.23
C ALA A 46 -0.25 7.42 -11.55
N SER A 47 0.11 7.42 -12.83
CA SER A 47 1.50 7.37 -13.28
C SER A 47 2.36 8.55 -12.81
N GLU A 48 1.79 9.75 -12.63
CA GLU A 48 2.54 10.90 -12.08
C GLU A 48 2.79 10.76 -10.56
N ILE A 49 2.06 9.87 -9.89
CA ILE A 49 2.16 9.59 -8.46
C ILE A 49 3.05 8.35 -8.22
N GLU A 50 2.84 7.30 -9.00
CA GLU A 50 3.52 6.00 -8.88
C GLU A 50 4.92 5.99 -9.55
N GLU A 51 5.28 7.01 -10.35
CA GLU A 51 6.50 7.00 -11.19
C GLU A 51 7.85 6.78 -10.44
N GLU A 52 7.93 6.97 -9.12
CA GLU A 52 9.14 6.60 -8.35
C GLU A 52 8.84 5.91 -7.01
N VAL A 53 7.61 5.42 -6.84
CA VAL A 53 7.24 4.68 -5.63
C VAL A 53 6.46 3.44 -6.07
N ASP A 54 6.99 2.25 -5.76
CA ASP A 54 6.36 0.97 -6.11
C ASP A 54 4.97 0.82 -5.47
N SER A 55 4.68 1.57 -4.39
CA SER A 55 3.36 1.63 -3.77
C SER A 55 3.12 2.92 -2.98
N VAL A 56 2.05 3.65 -3.32
CA VAL A 56 1.55 4.81 -2.55
C VAL A 56 1.20 4.44 -1.10
N PHE A 57 0.77 3.20 -0.89
CA PHE A 57 0.46 2.67 0.43
C PHE A 57 1.69 2.70 1.35
N GLU A 58 2.86 2.32 0.83
CA GLU A 58 4.12 2.28 1.58
C GLU A 58 4.56 3.68 1.99
N VAL A 59 4.43 4.67 1.10
CA VAL A 59 4.75 6.08 1.39
C VAL A 59 3.86 6.66 2.49
N ILE A 60 2.55 6.41 2.43
CA ILE A 60 1.60 6.89 3.45
C ILE A 60 1.85 6.19 4.79
N PHE A 61 2.14 4.90 4.76
CA PHE A 61 2.43 4.11 5.95
C PHE A 61 3.75 4.53 6.62
N GLU A 62 4.83 4.71 5.86
CA GLU A 62 6.10 5.24 6.36
C GLU A 62 5.94 6.65 6.95
N ALA A 63 5.13 7.51 6.33
CA ALA A 63 4.83 8.85 6.85
C ALA A 63 4.07 8.79 8.19
N LEU A 64 3.20 7.80 8.38
CA LEU A 64 2.51 7.55 9.64
C LEU A 64 3.44 6.93 10.70
N GLN A 65 4.32 6.00 10.32
CA GLN A 65 5.28 5.37 11.24
C GLN A 65 6.39 6.32 11.70
N HIS A 66 6.88 7.22 10.83
CA HIS A 66 7.87 8.22 11.23
C HIS A 66 7.35 9.25 12.25
N ARG A 67 6.02 9.34 12.44
CA ARG A 67 5.39 10.10 13.52
C ARG A 67 5.45 9.38 14.88
N GLU A 68 5.53 8.05 14.90
CA GLU A 68 5.59 7.23 16.12
C GLU A 68 6.83 6.33 16.12
N GLY A 69 8.00 6.95 16.26
CA GLY A 69 9.16 6.36 16.94
C GLY A 69 9.69 4.97 16.51
N SER A 70 10.84 4.99 15.83
CA SER A 70 11.94 4.01 15.93
C SER A 70 11.76 2.61 15.30
N LEU A 71 12.07 2.54 14.00
CA LEU A 71 12.95 1.55 13.33
C LEU A 71 13.20 0.22 14.10
N GLY A 72 12.45 -0.81 13.76
CA GLY A 72 12.73 -2.21 14.14
C GLY A 72 11.54 -3.16 14.08
N GLU A 73 10.31 -2.66 14.30
CA GLU A 73 9.06 -3.43 14.19
C GLU A 73 8.37 -3.31 12.81
N SER A 74 8.91 -2.46 11.94
CA SER A 74 8.32 -2.06 10.67
C SER A 74 8.19 -3.20 9.66
N ASP A 75 9.22 -4.05 9.49
CA ASP A 75 9.21 -5.09 8.45
C ASP A 75 8.21 -6.21 8.75
N GLN A 76 8.06 -6.60 10.02
CA GLN A 76 7.08 -7.62 10.41
C GLN A 76 5.65 -7.09 10.29
N ALA A 77 5.42 -5.84 10.70
CA ALA A 77 4.11 -5.20 10.56
C ALA A 77 3.71 -5.06 9.09
N VAL A 78 4.64 -4.66 8.22
CA VAL A 78 4.44 -4.61 6.76
C VAL A 78 4.17 -5.99 6.19
N PHE A 79 4.90 -7.02 6.64
CA PHE A 79 4.71 -8.40 6.20
C PHE A 79 3.33 -8.98 6.57
N GLU A 80 2.90 -8.82 7.83
CA GLU A 80 1.55 -9.23 8.28
C GLU A 80 0.45 -8.53 7.49
N LEU A 81 0.66 -7.25 7.18
CA LEU A 81 -0.28 -6.43 6.44
C LEU A 81 -0.40 -6.85 4.97
N LEU A 82 0.73 -6.97 4.28
CA LEU A 82 0.78 -7.38 2.88
C LEU A 82 0.22 -8.80 2.70
N SER A 83 0.60 -9.72 3.59
CA SER A 83 0.10 -11.10 3.55
C SER A 83 -1.40 -11.18 3.79
N GLY A 84 -1.93 -10.41 4.75
CA GLY A 84 -3.37 -10.35 5.04
C GLY A 84 -4.18 -9.77 3.88
N ARG A 85 -3.69 -8.69 3.25
CA ARG A 85 -4.34 -8.08 2.08
C ARG A 85 -4.34 -9.02 0.88
N LEU A 86 -3.20 -9.64 0.57
CA LEU A 86 -3.05 -10.48 -0.62
C LEU A 86 -3.92 -11.73 -0.50
N ALA A 87 -3.99 -12.32 0.70
CA ALA A 87 -4.91 -13.41 1.00
C ALA A 87 -6.38 -13.03 0.73
N LYS A 88 -6.80 -11.85 1.18
CA LYS A 88 -8.17 -11.35 1.01
C LYS A 88 -8.50 -11.04 -0.46
N GLU A 89 -7.60 -10.38 -1.19
CA GLU A 89 -7.83 -9.99 -2.59
C GLU A 89 -7.77 -11.18 -3.55
N ALA A 90 -6.81 -12.09 -3.37
CA ALA A 90 -6.66 -13.25 -4.24
C ALA A 90 -7.50 -14.46 -3.81
N GLY A 91 -8.05 -14.45 -2.59
CA GLY A 91 -8.80 -15.58 -2.02
C GLY A 91 -7.93 -16.80 -1.70
N ILE A 92 -6.69 -16.56 -1.28
CA ILE A 92 -5.73 -17.59 -0.82
C ILE A 92 -5.53 -17.49 0.70
N THR A 93 -4.83 -18.43 1.32
CA THR A 93 -4.52 -18.33 2.76
C THR A 93 -3.42 -17.30 3.03
N GLN A 94 -3.40 -16.74 4.24
CA GLN A 94 -2.37 -15.79 4.66
C GLN A 94 -0.96 -16.41 4.62
N ASP A 95 -0.82 -17.69 4.98
CA ASP A 95 0.45 -18.41 4.85
C ASP A 95 0.94 -18.49 3.40
N GLN A 96 0.03 -18.71 2.44
CA GLN A 96 0.37 -18.73 1.01
C GLN A 96 0.77 -17.34 0.53
N ALA A 97 0.06 -16.30 0.96
CA ALA A 97 0.40 -14.93 0.67
C ALA A 97 1.76 -14.53 1.23
N GLY A 98 2.07 -14.94 2.48
CA GLY A 98 3.38 -14.73 3.10
C GLY A 98 4.50 -15.38 2.30
N ALA A 99 4.34 -16.64 1.89
CA ALA A 99 5.33 -17.34 1.06
C ALA A 99 5.58 -16.65 -0.29
N LEU A 100 4.54 -16.07 -0.91
CA LEU A 100 4.68 -15.28 -2.12
C LEU A 100 5.48 -14.00 -1.87
N ILE A 101 5.21 -13.29 -0.77
CA ILE A 101 5.91 -12.06 -0.40
C ILE A 101 7.39 -12.34 -0.12
N GLU A 102 7.71 -13.44 0.57
CA GLU A 102 9.11 -13.85 0.78
C GLU A 102 9.84 -14.19 -0.53
N THR A 103 9.11 -14.66 -1.55
CA THR A 103 9.70 -15.14 -2.81
C THR A 103 9.79 -14.03 -3.88
N ILE A 104 8.75 -13.22 -3.99
CA ILE A 104 8.55 -12.20 -5.04
C ILE A 104 8.96 -10.81 -4.53
N GLY A 105 8.91 -10.59 -3.22
CA GLY A 105 9.06 -9.27 -2.62
C GLY A 105 7.72 -8.55 -2.50
N THR A 106 7.74 -7.22 -2.63
CA THR A 106 6.59 -6.34 -2.38
C THR A 106 5.89 -5.84 -3.66
N ASP A 107 6.27 -6.34 -4.85
CA ASP A 107 5.61 -6.02 -6.12
C ASP A 107 4.17 -6.58 -6.15
N TRP A 108 3.20 -5.70 -5.91
CA TRP A 108 1.79 -6.06 -5.77
C TRP A 108 1.19 -6.71 -7.01
N ASP A 109 1.59 -6.24 -8.19
CA ASP A 109 1.09 -6.71 -9.46
C ASP A 109 1.59 -8.14 -9.74
N ALA A 110 2.86 -8.41 -9.42
CA ALA A 110 3.43 -9.75 -9.48
C ALA A 110 2.80 -10.69 -8.43
N LEU A 111 2.60 -10.19 -7.21
CA LEU A 111 1.96 -10.93 -6.13
C LEU A 111 0.53 -11.33 -6.47
N LEU A 112 -0.30 -10.41 -6.98
CA LEU A 112 -1.69 -10.71 -7.39
C LEU A 112 -1.74 -11.73 -8.52
N ARG A 113 -0.89 -11.59 -9.54
CA ARG A 113 -0.83 -12.55 -10.66
C ARG A 113 -0.52 -13.96 -10.16
N GLU A 114 0.50 -14.11 -9.33
CA GLU A 114 0.91 -15.43 -8.81
C GLU A 114 -0.12 -15.99 -7.82
N ALA A 115 -0.71 -15.15 -6.98
CA ALA A 115 -1.74 -15.55 -6.03
C ALA A 115 -3.01 -16.05 -6.73
N HIS A 116 -3.44 -15.41 -7.82
CA HIS A 116 -4.55 -15.88 -8.64
C HIS A 116 -4.23 -17.21 -9.32
N PHE A 117 -3.02 -17.37 -9.86
CA PHE A 117 -2.58 -18.63 -10.45
C PHE A 117 -2.58 -19.78 -9.42
N LEU A 118 -2.11 -19.52 -8.20
CA LEU A 118 -2.14 -20.47 -7.09
C LEU A 118 -3.55 -20.90 -6.69
N LYS A 119 -4.52 -19.98 -6.74
CA LYS A 119 -5.93 -20.30 -6.48
C LYS A 119 -6.50 -21.19 -7.58
N GLU A 120 -6.28 -20.84 -8.85
CA GLU A 120 -6.79 -21.60 -10.00
C GLU A 120 -6.23 -23.03 -10.07
N GLN A 121 -5.02 -23.28 -9.58
CA GLN A 121 -4.45 -24.64 -9.54
C GLN A 121 -5.02 -25.54 -8.42
N ARG A 122 -5.87 -24.99 -7.53
CA ARG A 122 -6.44 -25.72 -6.38
C ARG A 122 -7.95 -25.99 -6.53
N GLU A 123 -8.58 -25.49 -7.58
CA GLU A 123 -9.98 -25.77 -7.98
C GLU A 123 -10.05 -26.87 -9.05
#